data_AF-A0A832T241-F1
#
_entry.id   AF-A0A832T241-F1
#
_cell.length_a   1.000
_cell.length_b   1.000
_cell.length_c   1.000
_cell.angle_alpha   90.00
_cell.angle_beta   90.00
_cell.angle_gamma   90.00
#
_symmetry.space_group_name_H-M   'P 1'
#
loop_
_entity.id
_entity.type
_entity.pdbx_description
1 polymer ?
#
loop_
_entity_poly.entity_id
_entity_poly.type
_entity_poly.pdbx_seq_one_letter_code
_entity_poly.pdbx_strand_id
1 'polypeptide(L)'
;MVAEDLVPTEEIPKYDSERVLSKGVDRFYKLFNERQLLVHAELLGVIRELCEGLDEEYREPLTVYAMIAFDKMINYNTICSRWHYGRGAVVGIFDQHAYAWSWDHGEMGAVPGWWDFGVKGVLEAYEEFIRLLRGVKERPRVILGDARKLPTLLEEKPDTIVVDPPYYTTSSTPSSPTSSTCS
;
A
#
# COMPACT_ATOMS: atom_id res chain seq x y z
N MET A 1 0.36 -5.92 20.79
CA MET A 1 -0.02 -6.17 19.38
C MET A 1 -1.35 -5.53 18.98
N VAL A 2 -2.52 -6.11 19.26
CA VAL A 2 -3.82 -5.51 18.85
C VAL A 2 -4.09 -4.19 19.58
N ALA A 3 -3.79 -4.14 20.88
CA ALA A 3 -3.92 -2.92 21.69
C ALA A 3 -2.87 -1.83 21.34
N GLU A 4 -1.84 -2.16 20.56
CA GLU A 4 -0.78 -1.26 20.11
C GLU A 4 -0.97 -0.83 18.64
N ASP A 5 -2.12 -1.15 18.06
CA ASP A 5 -2.45 -0.82 16.67
C ASP A 5 -1.41 -1.36 15.67
N LEU A 6 -0.94 -2.59 15.91
CA LEU A 6 0.02 -3.31 15.06
C LEU A 6 -0.63 -4.37 14.17
N VAL A 7 -1.92 -4.64 14.36
CA VAL A 7 -2.66 -5.68 13.63
C VAL A 7 -3.88 -5.02 12.96
N PRO A 8 -4.05 -5.15 11.64
CA PRO A 8 -5.13 -4.47 10.93
C PRO A 8 -6.46 -5.23 11.13
N THR A 9 -7.27 -4.72 12.06
CA THR A 9 -8.56 -5.34 12.45
C THR A 9 -9.75 -4.88 11.63
N GLU A 10 -9.54 -3.93 10.72
CA GLU A 10 -10.54 -3.37 9.84
C GLU A 10 -11.12 -4.43 8.88
N GLU A 11 -12.38 -4.23 8.49
CA GLU A 11 -13.03 -5.08 7.51
C GLU A 11 -12.48 -4.83 6.11
N ILE A 12 -12.32 -5.91 5.35
CA ILE A 12 -11.88 -5.79 3.96
C ILE A 12 -13.05 -5.23 3.12
N PRO A 13 -12.82 -4.18 2.30
CA PRO A 13 -13.84 -3.64 1.41
C PRO A 13 -14.38 -4.70 0.46
N LYS A 14 -15.69 -4.69 0.20
CA LYS A 14 -16.36 -5.74 -0.57
C LYS A 14 -16.01 -5.82 -2.05
N TYR A 15 -15.42 -4.77 -2.62
CA TYR A 15 -15.20 -4.60 -4.06
C TYR A 15 -14.31 -5.70 -4.67
N ASP A 16 -13.01 -5.49 -4.80
CA ASP A 16 -12.11 -6.47 -5.46
C ASP A 16 -11.70 -7.63 -4.55
N SER A 17 -12.42 -7.78 -3.44
CA SER A 17 -12.13 -8.72 -2.37
C SER A 17 -13.15 -9.87 -2.30
N GLU A 18 -14.15 -9.91 -3.19
CA GLU A 18 -15.16 -10.98 -3.19
C GLU A 18 -14.56 -12.39 -3.15
N ARG A 19 -13.43 -12.58 -3.84
CA ARG A 19 -12.71 -13.86 -3.89
C ARG A 19 -12.24 -14.30 -2.51
N VAL A 20 -11.59 -13.41 -1.75
CA VAL A 20 -11.10 -13.73 -0.40
C VAL A 20 -12.23 -13.72 0.63
N LEU A 21 -13.24 -12.85 0.46
CA LEU A 21 -14.44 -12.82 1.29
C LEU A 21 -15.22 -14.14 1.23
N SER A 22 -15.34 -14.73 0.03
CA SER A 22 -15.97 -16.05 -0.15
C SER A 22 -15.24 -17.18 0.59
N LYS A 23 -13.99 -16.94 1.03
CA LYS A 23 -13.15 -17.85 1.81
C LYS A 23 -13.10 -17.51 3.30
N GLY A 24 -13.89 -16.54 3.76
CA GLY A 24 -13.96 -16.15 5.17
C GLY A 24 -12.92 -15.12 5.61
N VAL A 25 -12.18 -14.53 4.65
CA VAL A 25 -11.25 -13.42 4.89
C VAL A 25 -12.02 -12.10 4.84
N ASP A 26 -12.69 -11.78 5.95
CA ASP A 26 -13.52 -10.57 6.12
C ASP A 26 -12.78 -9.39 6.77
N ARG A 27 -11.56 -9.61 7.27
CA ARG A 27 -10.71 -8.60 7.93
C ARG A 27 -9.27 -8.69 7.43
N PHE A 28 -8.56 -7.57 7.40
CA PHE A 28 -7.22 -7.51 6.82
C PHE A 28 -6.23 -8.46 7.50
N TYR A 29 -6.27 -8.61 8.83
CA TYR A 29 -5.37 -9.54 9.51
C TYR A 29 -5.55 -10.99 9.07
N LYS A 30 -6.73 -11.37 8.54
CA LYS A 30 -6.98 -12.74 8.03
C LYS A 30 -6.29 -13.01 6.69
N LEU A 31 -5.68 -12.01 6.04
CA LEU A 31 -4.80 -12.21 4.88
C LEU A 31 -3.45 -12.82 5.27
N PHE A 32 -3.20 -13.03 6.56
CA PHE A 32 -1.93 -13.46 7.11
C PHE A 32 -2.12 -14.66 8.04
N ASN A 33 -1.16 -15.58 8.05
CA ASN A 33 -1.09 -16.62 9.07
C ASN A 33 -0.53 -16.05 10.39
N GLU A 34 -0.64 -16.80 11.49
CA GLU A 34 -0.21 -16.34 12.83
C GLU A 34 1.28 -15.95 12.88
N ARG A 35 2.14 -16.70 12.18
CA ARG A 35 3.57 -16.41 12.08
C ARG A 35 3.83 -15.12 11.32
N GLN A 36 3.17 -14.92 10.17
CA GLN A 36 3.27 -13.70 9.38
C GLN A 36 2.82 -12.49 10.20
N LEU A 37 1.68 -12.57 10.90
CA LEU A 37 1.20 -11.50 11.76
C LEU A 37 2.19 -11.15 12.88
N LEU A 38 2.74 -12.16 13.54
CA LEU A 38 3.75 -11.95 14.57
C LEU A 38 4.95 -11.18 14.01
N VAL A 39 5.51 -11.67 12.91
CA VAL A 39 6.70 -11.08 12.29
C VAL A 39 6.43 -9.66 11.77
N HIS A 40 5.28 -9.42 11.13
CA HIS A 40 4.93 -8.10 10.61
C HIS A 40 4.80 -7.07 11.74
N ALA A 41 4.16 -7.44 12.84
CA ALA A 41 3.95 -6.53 13.95
C ALA A 41 5.23 -6.27 14.75
N GLU A 42 6.07 -7.28 14.97
CA GLU A 42 7.40 -7.09 15.57
C GLU A 42 8.26 -6.16 14.71
N LEU A 43 8.28 -6.38 13.39
CA LEU A 43 9.02 -5.52 12.47
C LEU A 43 8.46 -4.09 12.46
N LEU A 44 7.14 -3.91 12.47
CA LEU A 44 6.52 -2.59 12.56
C LEU A 44 6.87 -1.89 13.88
N GLY A 45 6.91 -2.62 15.00
CA GLY A 45 7.35 -2.11 16.29
C GLY A 45 8.80 -1.60 16.23
N VAL A 46 9.71 -2.40 15.67
CA VAL A 46 11.12 -2.01 15.47
C VAL A 46 11.25 -0.81 14.54
N ILE A 47 10.50 -0.76 13.44
CA ILE A 47 10.51 0.39 12.53
C ILE A 47 10.07 1.66 13.26
N ARG A 48 8.97 1.59 14.04
CA ARG A 48 8.48 2.74 14.82
C ARG A 48 9.54 3.22 15.82
N GLU A 49 10.13 2.32 16.60
CA GLU A 49 11.18 2.65 17.58
C GLU A 49 12.40 3.31 16.91
N LEU A 50 12.91 2.73 15.83
CA LEU A 50 14.06 3.27 15.11
C LEU A 50 13.77 4.63 14.50
N CYS A 51 12.58 4.80 13.91
CA CYS A 51 12.17 6.07 13.32
C CYS A 51 11.95 7.16 14.37
N GLU A 52 11.47 6.79 15.56
CA GLU A 52 11.32 7.72 16.68
C GLU A 52 12.67 8.27 17.19
N GLY A 53 13.74 7.48 17.04
CA GLY A 53 15.11 7.87 17.39
C GLY A 53 15.82 8.75 16.37
N LEU A 54 15.22 9.01 15.20
CA LEU A 54 15.84 9.82 14.14
C LEU A 54 15.81 11.32 14.45
N ASP A 55 16.78 12.04 13.92
CA ASP A 55 16.75 13.51 13.90
C ASP A 55 15.50 14.00 13.15
N GLU A 56 14.95 15.13 13.60
CA GLU A 56 13.69 15.67 13.08
C GLU A 56 13.71 15.88 11.55
N GLU A 57 14.86 16.28 11.00
CA GLU A 57 15.06 16.46 9.55
C GLU A 57 14.83 15.17 8.76
N TYR A 58 15.19 14.02 9.32
CA TYR A 58 15.17 12.73 8.62
C TYR A 58 14.03 11.83 9.05
N ARG A 59 13.39 12.12 10.18
CA ARG A 59 12.32 11.31 10.77
C ARG A 59 11.22 10.99 9.77
N GLU A 60 10.55 11.99 9.23
CA GLU A 60 9.45 11.79 8.28
C GLU A 60 9.87 11.07 6.99
N PRO A 61 10.88 11.55 6.22
CA PRO A 61 11.23 10.91 4.94
C PRO A 61 11.75 9.48 5.11
N LEU A 62 12.58 9.20 6.13
CA LEU A 62 13.07 7.84 6.35
C LEU A 62 11.97 6.90 6.87
N THR A 63 11.03 7.40 7.67
CA THR A 63 9.84 6.63 8.07
C THR A 63 9.05 6.22 6.83
N VAL A 64 8.80 7.14 5.90
CA VAL A 64 8.09 6.84 4.65
C VAL A 64 8.82 5.77 3.84
N TYR A 65 10.14 5.87 3.66
CA TYR A 65 10.91 4.87 2.93
C TYR A 65 10.93 3.51 3.61
N ALA A 66 11.04 3.47 4.95
CA ALA A 66 10.96 2.25 5.73
C ALA A 66 9.57 1.59 5.58
N MET A 67 8.51 2.39 5.60
CA MET A 67 7.14 1.91 5.41
C MET A 67 6.88 1.40 3.99
N ILE A 68 7.48 2.01 2.95
CA ILE A 68 7.40 1.47 1.58
C ILE A 68 8.13 0.12 1.49
N ALA A 69 9.29 -0.02 2.13
CA ALA A 69 10.00 -1.30 2.18
C ALA A 69 9.16 -2.37 2.92
N PHE A 70 8.52 -1.99 4.03
CA PHE A 70 7.60 -2.84 4.80
C PHE A 70 6.36 -3.24 4.00
N ASP A 71 5.72 -2.32 3.30
CA ASP A 71 4.57 -2.59 2.42
C ASP A 71 4.92 -3.61 1.32
N LYS A 72 6.08 -3.43 0.70
CA LYS A 72 6.60 -4.38 -0.28
C LYS A 72 6.80 -5.77 0.32
N MET A 73 7.18 -5.88 1.59
CA MET A 73 7.24 -7.18 2.27
C MET A 73 5.84 -7.75 2.51
N ILE A 74 4.89 -6.96 2.99
CA ILE A 74 3.52 -7.42 3.22
C ILE A 74 2.92 -8.02 1.94
N ASN A 75 3.15 -7.39 0.78
CA ASN A 75 2.64 -7.86 -0.52
C ASN A 75 3.03 -9.33 -0.85
N TYR A 76 4.23 -9.75 -0.45
CA TYR A 76 4.75 -11.10 -0.76
C TYR A 76 4.52 -12.11 0.39
N ASN A 77 4.08 -11.65 1.57
CA ASN A 77 3.88 -12.46 2.78
C ASN A 77 2.41 -12.53 3.19
N THR A 78 1.55 -12.94 2.27
CA THR A 78 0.14 -13.19 2.57
C THR A 78 -0.17 -14.68 2.47
N ILE A 79 -1.29 -15.13 3.02
CA ILE A 79 -1.79 -16.50 2.80
C ILE A 79 -2.11 -16.76 1.32
N CYS A 80 -2.31 -15.71 0.54
CA CYS A 80 -2.59 -15.78 -0.90
C CYS A 80 -1.31 -15.69 -1.77
N SER A 81 -0.14 -15.46 -1.17
CA SER A 81 1.13 -15.42 -1.90
C SER A 81 1.47 -16.80 -2.44
N ARG A 82 2.03 -16.87 -3.65
CA ARG A 82 2.19 -18.13 -4.39
C ARG A 82 3.60 -18.34 -4.92
N TRP A 83 3.95 -19.60 -5.16
CA TRP A 83 5.21 -19.96 -5.81
C TRP A 83 5.11 -19.79 -7.34
N HIS A 84 6.05 -19.06 -7.93
CA HIS A 84 6.17 -18.95 -9.37
C HIS A 84 7.20 -19.97 -9.90
N TYR A 85 6.70 -21.15 -10.32
CA TYR A 85 7.53 -22.28 -10.78
C TYR A 85 8.62 -21.90 -11.79
N GLY A 86 8.30 -21.09 -12.81
CA GLY A 86 9.26 -20.70 -13.85
C GLY A 86 10.36 -19.73 -13.39
N ARG A 87 10.17 -19.05 -12.26
CA ARG A 87 11.14 -18.10 -11.69
C ARG A 87 11.85 -18.67 -10.47
N GLY A 88 11.35 -19.77 -9.90
CA GLY A 88 11.82 -20.29 -8.63
C GLY A 88 11.71 -19.26 -7.50
N ALA A 89 10.65 -18.45 -7.49
CA ALA A 89 10.48 -17.33 -6.57
C ALA A 89 9.02 -17.18 -6.11
N VAL A 90 8.81 -16.59 -4.94
CA VAL A 90 7.47 -16.18 -4.48
C VAL A 90 7.02 -14.94 -5.25
N VAL A 91 5.72 -14.87 -5.55
CA VAL A 91 5.08 -13.68 -6.11
C VAL A 91 3.99 -13.19 -5.18
N GLY A 92 3.96 -11.87 -5.01
CA GLY A 92 2.96 -11.17 -4.21
C GLY A 92 1.59 -11.15 -4.87
N ILE A 93 0.63 -10.51 -4.20
CA ILE A 93 -0.79 -10.61 -4.52
C ILE A 93 -1.42 -9.30 -5.01
N PHE A 94 -0.68 -8.19 -4.98
CA PHE A 94 -1.13 -6.87 -5.43
C PHE A 94 -0.73 -6.54 -6.88
N ASP A 95 -0.39 -7.56 -7.69
CA ASP A 95 -0.12 -7.40 -9.13
C ASP A 95 -1.41 -7.23 -9.95
N GLN A 96 -2.51 -7.77 -9.45
CA GLN A 96 -3.84 -7.54 -9.93
C GLN A 96 -4.49 -6.55 -8.97
N HIS A 97 -5.26 -5.60 -9.49
CA HIS A 97 -6.12 -4.69 -8.73
C HIS A 97 -7.28 -5.44 -8.02
N ALA A 98 -6.99 -6.62 -7.45
CA ALA A 98 -7.91 -7.54 -6.81
C ALA A 98 -7.16 -8.49 -5.87
N TYR A 99 -7.78 -8.86 -4.75
CA TYR A 99 -7.25 -9.87 -3.84
C TYR A 99 -7.45 -11.26 -4.46
N ALA A 100 -6.51 -11.69 -5.30
CA ALA A 100 -6.57 -12.98 -5.96
C ALA A 100 -6.29 -14.12 -4.97
N TRP A 101 -7.26 -15.02 -4.79
CA TRP A 101 -7.05 -16.24 -4.01
C TRP A 101 -6.09 -17.20 -4.74
N SER A 102 -5.14 -17.74 -4.01
CA SER A 102 -4.23 -18.80 -4.46
C SER A 102 -4.48 -20.08 -3.66
N TRP A 103 -4.39 -21.22 -4.32
CA TRP A 103 -4.36 -22.54 -3.67
C TRP A 103 -2.94 -22.99 -3.30
N ASP A 104 -1.94 -22.36 -3.92
CA ASP A 104 -0.53 -22.53 -3.56
C ASP A 104 -0.17 -21.53 -2.45
N HIS A 105 0.75 -21.92 -1.59
CA HIS A 105 1.30 -21.06 -0.55
C HIS A 105 2.81 -20.88 -0.75
N GLY A 106 3.22 -19.64 -1.02
CA GLY A 106 4.60 -19.23 -1.10
C GLY A 106 4.91 -18.24 0.02
N GLU A 107 5.83 -18.59 0.90
CA GLU A 107 6.36 -17.72 1.93
C GLU A 107 7.88 -17.78 1.84
N MET A 108 8.51 -16.63 1.70
CA MET A 108 9.95 -16.45 1.96
C MET A 108 10.20 -15.92 3.41
N GLY A 109 11.44 -15.96 3.92
CA GLY A 109 11.74 -15.59 5.32
C GLY A 109 12.04 -14.10 5.57
N ALA A 110 11.40 -13.46 6.56
CA ALA A 110 11.54 -12.02 6.81
C ALA A 110 12.98 -11.50 7.04
N VAL A 111 13.80 -12.21 7.82
CA VAL A 111 15.22 -11.88 8.05
C VAL A 111 16.03 -13.19 8.21
N PRO A 112 17.17 -13.37 7.51
CA PRO A 112 17.72 -12.51 6.45
C PRO A 112 16.95 -12.64 5.13
N GLY A 113 17.00 -11.61 4.28
CA GLY A 113 16.59 -11.67 2.87
C GLY A 113 15.52 -10.65 2.45
N TRP A 114 14.40 -10.53 3.17
CA TRP A 114 13.26 -9.75 2.67
C TRP A 114 13.35 -8.29 2.95
N TRP A 115 13.73 -7.95 4.17
CA TRP A 115 14.01 -6.57 4.52
C TRP A 115 15.01 -6.00 3.52
N ASP A 116 16.07 -6.77 3.23
CA ASP A 116 17.08 -6.42 2.23
C ASP A 116 16.48 -6.28 0.83
N PHE A 117 15.56 -7.17 0.42
CA PHE A 117 14.85 -7.07 -0.86
C PHE A 117 13.95 -5.82 -0.96
N GLY A 118 13.21 -5.52 0.10
CA GLY A 118 12.34 -4.35 0.21
C GLY A 118 13.16 -3.07 0.12
N VAL A 119 14.15 -2.94 1.00
CA VAL A 119 15.07 -1.79 1.06
C VAL A 119 15.82 -1.61 -0.25
N LYS A 120 16.39 -2.68 -0.81
CA LYS A 120 17.08 -2.63 -2.11
C LYS A 120 16.16 -2.07 -3.20
N GLY A 121 14.91 -2.54 -3.26
CA GLY A 121 13.96 -2.05 -4.25
C GLY A 121 13.60 -0.56 -4.07
N VAL A 122 13.52 -0.09 -2.82
CA VAL A 122 13.30 1.34 -2.54
C VAL A 122 14.50 2.17 -2.97
N LEU A 123 15.72 1.72 -2.65
CA LEU A 123 16.95 2.41 -3.02
C LEU A 123 17.15 2.46 -4.54
N GLU A 124 16.95 1.35 -5.25
CA GLU A 124 17.05 1.30 -6.72
C GLU A 124 16.04 2.24 -7.39
N ALA A 125 14.80 2.29 -6.89
CA ALA A 125 13.79 3.23 -7.39
C ALA A 125 14.19 4.69 -7.13
N TYR A 126 14.73 4.98 -5.95
CA TYR A 126 15.15 6.33 -5.59
C TYR A 126 16.37 6.80 -6.39
N GLU A 127 17.36 5.95 -6.59
CA GLU A 127 18.50 6.21 -7.47
C GLU A 127 18.05 6.50 -8.91
N GLU A 128 17.08 5.74 -9.41
CA GLU A 128 16.49 5.97 -10.73
C GLU A 128 15.76 7.31 -10.80
N PHE A 129 15.00 7.70 -9.77
CA PHE A 129 14.37 9.02 -9.73
C PHE A 129 15.41 10.14 -9.73
N ILE A 130 16.48 10.04 -8.94
CA ILE A 130 17.58 11.02 -8.95
C ILE A 130 18.21 11.12 -10.36
N ARG A 131 18.38 9.97 -11.03
CA ARG A 131 18.93 9.93 -12.38
C ARG A 131 18.01 10.61 -13.39
N LEU A 132 16.72 10.32 -13.36
CA LEU A 132 15.71 10.87 -14.28
C LEU A 132 15.46 12.37 -14.05
N LEU A 133 15.51 12.83 -12.80
CA LEU A 133 15.31 14.23 -12.44
C LEU A 133 16.58 15.08 -12.59
N ARG A 134 17.71 14.48 -13.01
CA ARG A 134 18.96 15.21 -13.19
C ARG A 134 18.79 16.32 -14.24
N GLY A 135 18.98 17.56 -13.80
CA GLY A 135 18.90 18.74 -14.66
C GLY A 135 17.53 19.42 -14.68
N VAL A 136 16.50 18.80 -14.06
CA VAL A 136 15.23 19.46 -13.77
C VAL A 136 15.46 20.47 -12.65
N LYS A 137 15.11 21.74 -12.89
CA LYS A 137 15.33 22.85 -11.92
C LYS A 137 14.05 23.25 -11.22
N GLU A 138 12.92 23.03 -11.89
CA GLU A 138 11.60 23.31 -11.38
C GLU A 138 11.23 22.31 -10.28
N ARG A 139 10.62 22.82 -9.20
CA ARG A 139 10.05 21.97 -8.17
C ARG A 139 8.63 21.56 -8.59
N PRO A 140 8.26 20.28 -8.44
CA PRO A 140 6.90 19.85 -8.72
C PRO A 140 5.92 20.55 -7.77
N ARG A 141 4.80 21.01 -8.30
CA ARG A 141 3.67 21.50 -7.50
C ARG A 141 2.73 20.35 -7.22
N VAL A 142 2.62 19.96 -5.94
CA VAL A 142 1.70 18.91 -5.50
C VAL A 142 0.40 19.56 -5.01
N ILE A 143 -0.73 19.15 -5.56
CA ILE A 143 -2.07 19.63 -5.18
C ILE A 143 -2.89 18.45 -4.70
N LEU A 144 -3.30 18.47 -3.43
CA LEU A 144 -4.28 17.52 -2.90
C LEU A 144 -5.68 18.07 -3.15
N GLY A 145 -6.49 17.38 -3.96
CA GLY A 145 -7.84 17.85 -4.28
C GLY A 145 -8.67 16.86 -5.08
N ASP A 146 -9.96 17.18 -5.23
CA ASP A 146 -10.88 16.42 -6.07
C ASP A 146 -10.57 16.67 -7.54
N ALA A 147 -10.19 15.62 -8.28
CA ALA A 147 -9.87 15.70 -9.70
C ALA A 147 -11.03 16.26 -10.55
N ARG A 148 -12.29 16.15 -10.10
CA ARG A 148 -13.45 16.76 -10.78
C ARG A 148 -13.43 18.30 -10.73
N LYS A 149 -12.68 18.87 -9.79
CA LYS A 149 -12.48 20.31 -9.61
C LYS A 149 -11.16 20.80 -10.22
N LEU A 150 -10.48 19.97 -11.01
CA LEU A 150 -9.21 20.32 -11.64
C LEU A 150 -9.23 21.68 -12.37
N PRO A 151 -10.28 22.07 -13.12
CA PRO A 151 -10.33 23.39 -13.75
C PRO A 151 -10.26 24.58 -12.78
N THR A 152 -10.65 24.38 -11.52
CA THR A 152 -10.55 25.41 -10.47
C THR A 152 -9.25 25.36 -9.68
N LEU A 153 -8.49 24.27 -9.80
CA LEU A 153 -7.23 24.03 -9.08
C LEU A 153 -6.01 24.40 -9.93
N LEU A 154 -6.17 24.56 -11.24
CA LEU A 154 -5.13 24.97 -12.17
C LEU A 154 -5.26 26.45 -12.49
N GLU A 155 -4.15 27.18 -12.38
CA GLU A 155 -4.07 28.60 -12.75
C GLU A 155 -3.94 28.77 -14.27
N GLU A 156 -3.29 27.80 -14.91
CA GLU A 156 -3.01 27.76 -16.34
C GLU A 156 -3.42 26.42 -16.94
N LYS A 157 -3.70 26.42 -18.25
CA LYS A 157 -4.06 25.20 -18.97
C LYS A 157 -2.80 24.34 -19.17
N PRO A 158 -2.82 23.04 -18.81
CA PRO A 158 -1.66 22.18 -18.99
C PRO A 158 -1.46 21.80 -20.46
N ASP A 159 -0.20 21.70 -20.89
CA ASP A 159 0.16 21.22 -22.24
C ASP A 159 -0.09 19.73 -22.41
N THR A 160 0.12 18.95 -21.35
CA THR A 160 -0.04 17.49 -21.34
C THR A 160 -0.76 17.06 -20.07
N ILE A 161 -1.68 16.12 -20.23
CA ILE A 161 -2.43 15.51 -19.13
C ILE A 161 -2.10 14.02 -19.14
N VAL A 162 -1.45 13.55 -18.08
CA VAL A 162 -1.23 12.12 -17.81
C VAL A 162 -2.19 11.72 -16.70
N VAL A 163 -3.05 10.74 -16.96
CA VAL A 163 -4.10 10.33 -16.03
C VAL A 163 -4.06 8.82 -15.86
N ASP A 164 -3.95 8.39 -14.62
CA ASP A 164 -4.18 7.02 -14.16
C ASP A 164 -5.45 7.06 -13.27
N PRO A 165 -6.65 6.92 -13.87
CA PRO A 165 -7.90 7.09 -13.13
C PRO A 165 -8.14 5.88 -12.23
N PRO A 166 -8.91 6.04 -11.14
CA PRO A 166 -9.39 4.87 -10.40
C PRO A 166 -10.18 3.97 -11.36
N TYR A 167 -9.77 2.71 -11.49
CA TYR A 167 -10.41 1.73 -12.39
C TYR A 167 -11.71 1.14 -11.83
N TYR A 168 -12.16 1.61 -10.67
CA TYR A 168 -13.37 1.14 -10.01
C TYR A 168 -14.52 2.15 -10.15
N THR A 169 -15.74 1.65 -10.28
CA THR A 169 -16.94 2.47 -10.19
C THR A 169 -17.15 2.91 -8.74
N THR A 170 -16.90 4.17 -8.42
CA THR A 170 -17.38 4.77 -7.17
C THR A 170 -18.91 4.74 -7.17
N SER A 171 -19.55 3.82 -6.44
CA SER A 171 -20.95 4.00 -6.09
C SER A 171 -21.03 5.24 -5.21
N SER A 172 -21.82 6.22 -5.63
CA SER A 172 -22.11 7.47 -4.92
C SER A 172 -22.20 7.27 -3.41
N THR A 173 -21.49 8.11 -2.66
CA THR A 173 -21.79 8.39 -1.25
C THR A 173 -23.30 8.59 -1.12
N PRO A 174 -23.99 7.96 -0.15
CA PRO A 174 -25.40 8.24 0.07
C PRO A 174 -25.53 9.73 0.35
N SER A 175 -26.26 10.45 -0.49
CA SER A 175 -26.72 11.79 -0.15
C SER A 175 -27.46 11.67 1.18
N SER A 176 -27.02 12.44 2.18
CA SER A 176 -27.70 12.58 3.47
C SER A 176 -29.20 12.72 3.23
N PRO A 177 -30.07 12.00 3.96
CA PRO A 177 -31.51 12.10 3.74
C PRO A 177 -31.94 13.53 4.07
N THR A 178 -32.34 14.29 3.05
CA THR A 178 -33.12 15.50 3.26
C THR A 178 -34.42 15.09 3.93
N SER A 179 -34.61 15.52 5.16
CA SER A 179 -35.87 15.39 5.88
C SER A 179 -36.96 16.12 5.11
N SER A 180 -37.71 15.40 4.28
CA SER A 180 -38.99 15.85 3.76
C SER A 180 -40.03 15.66 4.87
N THR A 181 -40.33 16.75 5.57
CA THR A 181 -41.56 16.88 6.34
C THR A 181 -42.74 16.75 5.37
N CYS A 182 -43.48 15.65 5.48
CA CYS A 182 -44.81 15.53 4.92
C CYS A 182 -45.82 15.74 6.07
N SER A 183 -46.60 16.82 5.91
CA SER A 183 -47.92 17.12 6.49
C SER A 183 -48.10 17.05 8.01
#